data_AF-A0A090W8X8-F1
#
_entry.id   AF-A0A090W8X8-F1
#
_cell.length_a   1.000
_cell.length_b   1.000
_cell.length_c   1.000
_cell.angle_alpha   90.00
_cell.angle_beta   90.00
_cell.angle_gamma   90.00
#
_symmetry.space_group_name_H-M   'P 1'
#
loop_
_entity.id
_entity.type
_entity.pdbx_description
1 polymer ?
#
loop_
_entity_poly.entity_id
_entity_poly.type
_entity_poly.pdbx_seq_one_letter_code
_entity_poly.pdbx_strand_id
1 'polypeptide(L)'
;MFGGLLIFNLDRYIVSTLKKSDKKINEIWQATPRIILAVIIAVVISKPLELKIFEKEIDQVLLEEKNQLTLQNQEQVAQLYAVEENAFAKAIQELKTEVQNKEAEVNALYNIYITEAEGTSGTNKLGKGPVYKEKREKHDAALADLNTLKITNAEKIAAIELQIATLQENEATQLASSQPIIDNFDGLMARIEALNKLPFLTSFFIFLLFLAVETSPIIAKVLAPRGEYDFKLAEREDLVKSWVTQQKAQQEILVKTDKELNNRVYADIAEEEALYAYKKKMARELMQQQADAFYKKQKGILG
;
A
#
# COMPACT_ATOMS: atom_id res chain seq x y z
N MET A 1 4.03 -11.76 -29.99
CA MET A 1 5.23 -12.28 -30.69
C MET A 1 6.41 -11.29 -30.70
N PHE A 2 6.20 -9.99 -30.96
CA PHE A 2 7.29 -9.01 -31.07
C PHE A 2 8.14 -8.84 -29.80
N GLY A 3 7.49 -8.76 -28.62
CA GLY A 3 8.20 -8.65 -27.34
C GLY A 3 9.07 -9.86 -26.99
N GLY A 4 8.62 -11.09 -27.31
CA GLY A 4 9.39 -12.31 -27.07
C GLY A 4 10.67 -12.40 -27.91
N LEU A 5 10.63 -11.94 -29.16
CA LEU A 5 11.81 -11.87 -30.03
C LEU A 5 12.83 -10.83 -29.53
N LEU A 6 12.36 -9.70 -29.01
CA LEU A 6 13.22 -8.67 -28.43
C LEU A 6 13.92 -9.17 -27.15
N ILE A 7 13.18 -9.81 -26.24
CA ILE A 7 13.74 -10.37 -25.00
C ILE A 7 14.76 -11.46 -25.33
N PHE A 8 14.46 -12.35 -26.30
CA PHE A 8 15.40 -13.38 -26.75
C PHE A 8 16.66 -12.80 -27.40
N ASN A 9 16.51 -11.74 -28.21
CA ASN A 9 17.66 -11.08 -28.85
C ASN A 9 18.55 -10.38 -27.81
N LEU A 10 17.94 -9.70 -26.83
CA LEU A 10 18.63 -9.02 -25.74
C LEU A 10 19.33 -10.02 -24.81
N ASP A 11 18.65 -11.11 -24.42
CA ASP A 11 19.24 -12.20 -23.63
C ASP A 11 20.45 -12.79 -24.34
N ARG A 12 20.30 -13.16 -25.62
CA ARG A 12 21.38 -13.72 -26.42
C ARG A 12 22.56 -12.76 -26.58
N TYR A 13 22.29 -11.46 -26.76
CA TYR A 13 23.32 -10.42 -26.86
C TYR A 13 24.10 -10.25 -25.54
N ILE A 14 23.42 -10.27 -24.41
CA ILE A 14 24.08 -10.16 -23.10
C ILE A 14 24.86 -11.44 -22.78
N VAL A 15 24.32 -12.62 -23.09
CA VAL A 15 25.00 -13.90 -22.88
C VAL A 15 26.21 -14.08 -23.80
N SER A 16 26.17 -13.54 -25.02
CA SER A 16 27.30 -13.58 -25.96
C SER A 16 28.43 -12.60 -25.61
N THR A 17 28.11 -11.54 -24.88
CA THR A 17 29.09 -10.53 -24.42
C THR A 17 29.71 -10.85 -23.06
N LEU A 18 29.20 -11.86 -22.34
CA LEU A 18 29.82 -12.39 -21.12
C LEU A 18 31.19 -13.00 -21.44
N LYS A 19 32.25 -12.34 -20.96
CA LYS A 19 33.63 -12.80 -21.14
C LYS A 19 34.04 -13.73 -20.00
N LYS A 20 34.71 -14.83 -20.35
CA LYS A 20 35.30 -15.74 -19.37
C LYS A 20 36.60 -15.18 -18.79
N SER A 21 36.61 -14.90 -17.50
CA SER A 21 37.75 -14.31 -16.78
C SER A 21 38.40 -15.32 -15.85
N ASP A 22 39.68 -15.16 -15.52
CA ASP A 22 40.37 -16.07 -14.58
C ASP A 22 39.74 -16.04 -13.18
N LYS A 23 39.11 -14.91 -12.83
CA LYS A 23 38.39 -14.74 -11.57
C LYS A 23 36.89 -14.96 -11.79
N LYS A 24 36.35 -16.07 -11.26
CA LYS A 24 34.90 -16.37 -11.27
C LYS A 24 34.02 -15.23 -10.73
N ILE A 25 34.54 -14.42 -9.81
CA ILE A 25 33.84 -13.25 -9.25
C ILE A 25 33.56 -12.19 -10.33
N ASN A 26 34.47 -12.01 -11.30
CA ASN A 26 34.28 -11.07 -12.39
C ASN A 26 33.19 -11.53 -13.36
N GLU A 27 33.00 -12.85 -13.52
CA GLU A 27 31.91 -13.42 -14.32
C GLU A 27 30.56 -13.18 -13.67
N ILE A 28 30.47 -13.34 -12.34
CA ILE A 28 29.25 -13.07 -11.56
C ILE A 28 28.87 -11.59 -11.66
N TRP A 29 29.84 -10.67 -11.51
CA TRP A 29 29.59 -9.23 -11.63
C TRP A 29 29.12 -8.81 -13.02
N GLN A 30 29.64 -9.43 -14.08
CA GLN A 30 29.18 -9.17 -15.45
C GLN A 30 27.76 -9.71 -15.69
N ALA A 31 27.35 -10.76 -14.97
CA ALA A 31 26.01 -11.34 -15.06
C ALA A 31 24.96 -10.57 -14.24
N THR A 32 25.36 -9.74 -13.27
CA THR A 32 24.45 -9.01 -12.36
C THR A 32 23.33 -8.24 -13.08
N PRO A 33 23.60 -7.42 -14.13
CA PRO A 33 22.54 -6.68 -14.82
C PRO A 33 21.46 -7.61 -15.40
N ARG A 34 21.86 -8.80 -15.85
CA ARG A 34 20.94 -9.80 -16.39
C ARG A 34 20.16 -10.52 -15.28
N ILE A 35 20.78 -10.82 -14.15
CA ILE A 35 20.08 -11.40 -12.99
C ILE A 35 18.99 -10.44 -12.49
N ILE A 36 19.30 -9.14 -12.40
CA ILE A 36 18.30 -8.11 -12.03
C ILE A 36 17.14 -8.11 -13.03
N LEU A 37 17.44 -8.11 -14.33
CA LEU A 37 16.41 -8.16 -15.37
C LEU A 37 15.57 -9.44 -15.31
N ALA A 38 16.19 -10.60 -15.07
CA ALA A 38 15.51 -11.88 -14.92
C ALA A 38 14.57 -11.88 -13.71
N VAL A 39 14.98 -11.28 -12.58
CA VAL A 39 14.12 -11.11 -11.41
C VAL A 39 12.91 -10.23 -11.74
N ILE A 40 13.12 -9.08 -12.41
CA ILE A 40 12.01 -8.18 -12.80
C ILE A 40 11.02 -8.91 -13.72
N ILE A 41 11.52 -9.60 -14.74
CA ILE A 41 10.69 -10.37 -15.68
C ILE A 41 9.94 -11.49 -14.94
N ALA A 42 10.62 -12.24 -14.07
CA ALA A 42 10.02 -13.30 -13.29
C ALA A 42 8.87 -12.79 -12.41
N VAL A 43 9.03 -11.64 -11.73
CA VAL A 43 7.94 -11.01 -10.95
C VAL A 43 6.77 -10.59 -11.85
N VAL A 44 7.05 -9.97 -12.99
CA VAL A 44 6.03 -9.45 -13.91
C VAL A 44 5.21 -10.59 -14.55
N ILE A 45 5.86 -11.71 -14.88
CA ILE A 45 5.19 -12.88 -15.48
C ILE A 45 4.51 -13.74 -14.42
N SER A 46 5.10 -13.89 -13.23
CA SER A 46 4.55 -14.78 -12.20
C SER A 46 3.19 -14.27 -11.70
N LYS A 47 3.01 -12.95 -11.52
CA LYS A 47 1.78 -12.41 -10.90
C LYS A 47 0.49 -12.69 -11.68
N PRO A 48 0.40 -12.42 -13.00
CA PRO A 48 -0.78 -12.81 -13.78
C PRO A 48 -1.01 -14.33 -13.80
N LEU A 49 0.07 -15.12 -13.79
CA LEU A 49 -0.06 -16.57 -13.80
C LEU A 49 -0.53 -17.10 -12.43
N GLU A 50 -0.03 -16.56 -11.33
CA GLU A 50 -0.48 -16.85 -9.97
C GLU A 50 -1.99 -16.61 -9.85
N LEU A 51 -2.47 -15.44 -10.31
CA LEU A 51 -3.89 -15.12 -10.33
C LEU A 51 -4.72 -16.14 -11.14
N LYS A 52 -4.15 -16.67 -12.23
CA LYS A 52 -4.87 -17.63 -13.08
C LYS A 52 -4.82 -19.07 -12.55
N ILE A 53 -3.70 -19.46 -11.94
CA ILE A 53 -3.53 -20.79 -11.35
C ILE A 53 -4.40 -20.94 -10.10
N PHE A 54 -4.43 -19.91 -9.25
CA PHE A 54 -5.17 -19.92 -7.98
C PHE A 54 -6.56 -19.30 -8.08
N GLU A 55 -7.17 -19.27 -9.27
CA GLU A 55 -8.48 -18.64 -9.50
C GLU A 55 -9.54 -19.19 -8.53
N LYS A 56 -9.57 -20.50 -8.30
CA LYS A 56 -10.54 -21.15 -7.40
C LYS A 56 -10.30 -20.82 -5.94
N GLU A 57 -9.04 -20.84 -5.50
CA GLU A 57 -8.66 -20.53 -4.13
C GLU A 57 -8.92 -19.05 -3.83
N ILE A 58 -8.64 -18.16 -4.78
CA ILE A 58 -8.98 -16.73 -4.70
C ILE A 58 -10.49 -16.55 -4.60
N ASP A 59 -11.28 -17.21 -5.46
CA ASP A 59 -12.74 -17.09 -5.44
C ASP A 59 -13.32 -17.61 -4.10
N GLN A 60 -12.72 -18.63 -3.49
CA GLN A 60 -13.10 -19.10 -2.15
C GLN A 60 -12.82 -18.06 -1.06
N VAL A 61 -11.64 -17.44 -1.08
CA VAL A 61 -11.30 -16.37 -0.13
C VAL A 61 -12.21 -15.16 -0.33
N LEU A 62 -12.50 -14.78 -1.57
CA LEU A 62 -13.44 -13.70 -1.88
C LEU A 62 -14.85 -14.02 -1.40
N LEU A 63 -15.30 -15.27 -1.51
CA LEU A 63 -16.60 -15.68 -0.98
C LEU A 63 -16.65 -15.55 0.55
N GLU A 64 -15.59 -15.94 1.25
CA GLU A 64 -15.48 -15.77 2.70
C GLU A 64 -15.51 -14.29 3.10
N GLU A 65 -14.78 -13.43 2.40
CA GLU A 65 -14.81 -11.98 2.61
C GLU A 65 -16.18 -11.37 2.33
N LYS A 66 -16.84 -11.77 1.23
CA LYS A 66 -18.20 -11.31 0.91
C LYS A 66 -19.18 -11.70 2.01
N ASN A 67 -19.11 -12.93 2.50
CA ASN A 67 -19.95 -13.38 3.61
C ASN A 67 -19.69 -12.56 4.88
N GLN A 68 -18.42 -12.27 5.18
CA GLN A 68 -18.06 -11.44 6.33
C GLN A 68 -18.59 -10.01 6.19
N LEU A 69 -18.47 -9.41 5.01
CA LEU A 69 -19.00 -8.07 4.71
C LEU A 69 -20.52 -8.04 4.78
N THR A 70 -21.21 -9.07 4.27
CA THR A 70 -22.67 -9.19 4.39
C THR A 70 -23.10 -9.27 5.84
N LEU A 71 -22.44 -10.09 6.68
CA LEU A 71 -22.73 -10.17 8.11
C LEU A 71 -22.50 -8.84 8.83
N GLN A 72 -21.37 -8.19 8.57
CA GLN A 72 -21.06 -6.88 9.16
C GLN A 72 -22.08 -5.81 8.76
N ASN A 73 -22.50 -5.80 7.50
CA ASN A 73 -23.52 -4.88 7.02
C ASN A 73 -24.88 -5.14 7.69
N GLN A 74 -25.28 -6.42 7.80
CA GLN A 74 -26.49 -6.80 8.53
C GLN A 74 -26.47 -6.33 9.97
N GLU A 75 -25.35 -6.53 10.69
CA GLU A 75 -25.21 -6.07 12.07
C GLU A 75 -25.27 -4.55 12.20
N GLN A 76 -24.58 -3.81 11.31
CA GLN A 76 -24.59 -2.35 11.34
C GLN A 76 -25.98 -1.78 11.04
N VAL A 77 -26.66 -2.34 10.04
CA VAL A 77 -28.02 -1.95 9.69
C VAL A 77 -28.97 -2.27 10.84
N ALA A 78 -28.94 -3.49 11.38
CA ALA A 78 -29.79 -3.87 12.52
C ALA A 78 -29.58 -2.95 13.74
N GLN A 79 -28.33 -2.55 14.03
CA GLN A 79 -28.04 -1.60 15.12
C GLN A 79 -28.65 -0.21 14.90
N LEU A 80 -28.69 0.27 13.65
CA LEU A 80 -29.31 1.56 13.32
C LEU A 80 -30.82 1.55 13.58
N TYR A 81 -31.49 0.44 13.26
CA TYR A 81 -32.95 0.30 13.41
C TYR A 81 -33.38 -0.14 14.82
N ALA A 82 -32.52 -0.85 15.55
CA ALA A 82 -32.83 -1.38 16.88
C ALA A 82 -33.28 -0.32 17.89
N VAL A 83 -32.79 0.92 17.79
CA VAL A 83 -33.19 2.01 18.71
C VAL A 83 -34.67 2.36 18.54
N GLU A 84 -35.11 2.51 17.29
CA GLU A 84 -36.50 2.85 16.97
C GLU A 84 -37.44 1.68 17.22
N GLU A 85 -37.04 0.45 16.85
CA GLU A 85 -37.81 -0.76 17.16
C GLU A 85 -38.06 -0.93 18.66
N ASN A 86 -37.02 -0.74 19.48
CA ASN A 86 -37.15 -0.82 20.94
C ASN A 86 -38.05 0.29 21.49
N ALA A 87 -38.01 1.50 20.91
CA ALA A 87 -38.88 2.60 21.31
C ALA A 87 -40.35 2.27 21.00
N PHE A 88 -40.65 1.73 19.81
CA PHE A 88 -42.00 1.32 19.43
C PHE A 88 -42.51 0.15 20.28
N ALA A 89 -41.69 -0.88 20.49
CA ALA A 89 -42.04 -2.01 21.35
C ALA A 89 -42.36 -1.56 22.78
N LYS A 90 -41.57 -0.62 23.33
CA LYS A 90 -41.82 -0.02 24.63
C LYS A 90 -43.13 0.77 24.66
N ALA A 91 -43.40 1.60 23.65
CA ALA A 91 -44.64 2.37 23.56
C ALA A 91 -45.89 1.47 23.51
N ILE A 92 -45.85 0.38 22.72
CA ILE A 92 -46.93 -0.62 22.71
C ILE A 92 -47.12 -1.26 24.09
N GLN A 93 -46.02 -1.60 24.76
CA GLN A 93 -46.08 -2.20 26.10
C GLN A 93 -46.66 -1.25 27.14
N GLU A 94 -46.34 0.05 27.08
CA GLU A 94 -46.92 1.08 27.95
C GLU A 94 -48.44 1.20 27.72
N LEU A 95 -48.90 1.24 26.46
CA LEU A 95 -50.34 1.30 26.12
C LEU A 95 -51.11 0.05 26.60
N LYS A 96 -50.50 -1.14 26.49
CA LYS A 96 -51.08 -2.39 27.00
C LYS A 96 -51.16 -2.39 28.52
N THR A 97 -50.13 -1.88 29.19
CA THR A 97 -50.08 -1.78 30.65
C THR A 97 -51.13 -0.81 31.18
N GLU A 98 -51.38 0.31 30.48
CA GLU A 98 -52.44 1.26 30.80
C GLU A 98 -53.83 0.59 30.81
N VAL A 99 -54.13 -0.21 29.78
CA VAL A 99 -55.39 -0.98 29.70
C VAL A 99 -55.49 -2.00 30.83
N GLN A 100 -54.41 -2.74 31.11
CA GLN A 100 -54.40 -3.74 32.19
C GLN A 100 -54.64 -3.11 33.56
N ASN A 101 -54.05 -1.95 33.83
CA ASN A 101 -54.25 -1.21 35.08
C ASN A 101 -55.71 -0.76 35.22
N LYS A 102 -56.31 -0.23 34.14
CA LYS A 102 -57.72 0.19 34.16
C LYS A 102 -58.67 -0.98 34.29
N GLU A 103 -58.36 -2.12 33.67
CA GLU A 103 -59.12 -3.35 33.80
C GLU A 103 -59.08 -3.90 35.23
N ALA A 104 -57.91 -3.84 35.89
CA ALA A 104 -57.77 -4.20 37.31
C ALA A 104 -58.60 -3.26 38.21
N GLU A 105 -58.62 -1.95 37.93
CA GLU A 105 -59.46 -0.97 38.64
C GLU A 105 -60.96 -1.31 38.51
N VAL A 106 -61.43 -1.59 37.28
CA VAL A 106 -62.82 -1.97 37.01
C VAL A 106 -63.19 -3.27 37.73
N ASN A 107 -62.33 -4.28 37.69
CA ASN A 107 -62.54 -5.55 38.40
C ASN A 107 -62.58 -5.36 39.93
N ALA A 108 -61.76 -4.45 40.47
CA ALA A 108 -61.82 -4.10 41.89
C ALA A 108 -63.15 -3.43 42.25
N LEU A 109 -63.62 -2.47 41.44
CA LEU A 109 -64.93 -1.83 41.63
C LEU A 109 -66.09 -2.82 41.52
N TYR A 110 -65.99 -3.80 40.60
CA TYR A 110 -66.95 -4.89 40.47
C TYR A 110 -67.10 -5.67 41.78
N ASN A 111 -65.96 -6.13 42.33
CA ASN A 111 -65.94 -6.85 43.60
C ASN A 111 -66.50 -6.01 44.76
N ILE A 112 -66.23 -4.71 44.79
CA ILE A 112 -66.71 -3.79 45.84
C ILE A 112 -68.25 -3.68 45.85
N TYR A 113 -68.91 -3.58 44.68
CA TYR A 113 -70.37 -3.44 44.66
C TYR A 113 -71.10 -4.79 44.78
N ILE A 114 -70.51 -5.88 44.29
CA ILE A 114 -71.08 -7.23 44.44
C ILE A 114 -71.09 -7.67 45.91
N THR A 115 -69.95 -7.50 46.61
CA THR A 115 -69.87 -7.85 48.04
C THR A 115 -70.78 -6.97 48.92
N GLU A 116 -71.06 -5.73 48.51
CA GLU A 116 -72.08 -4.89 49.15
C GLU A 116 -73.47 -5.51 48.98
N ALA A 117 -73.84 -5.97 47.78
CA ALA A 117 -75.14 -6.62 47.55
C ALA A 117 -75.29 -7.95 48.30
N GLU A 118 -74.20 -8.70 48.44
CA GLU A 118 -74.14 -9.96 49.19
C GLU A 118 -74.13 -9.73 50.71
N GLY A 119 -73.95 -8.48 51.18
CA GLY A 119 -73.88 -8.15 52.59
C GLY A 119 -72.57 -8.60 53.27
N THR A 120 -71.51 -8.85 52.50
CA THR A 120 -70.20 -9.31 52.99
C THR A 120 -69.17 -8.19 53.13
N SER A 121 -69.46 -6.99 52.64
CA SER A 121 -68.65 -5.79 52.84
C SER A 121 -69.51 -4.52 53.01
N GLY A 122 -68.89 -3.43 53.50
CA GLY A 122 -69.53 -2.12 53.60
C GLY A 122 -70.64 -2.05 54.65
N THR A 123 -71.91 -1.96 54.22
CA THR A 123 -73.05 -1.85 55.16
C THR A 123 -73.41 -3.16 55.85
N ASN A 124 -72.88 -4.30 55.37
CA ASN A 124 -73.18 -5.66 55.86
C ASN A 124 -74.68 -6.01 55.84
N LYS A 125 -75.45 -5.38 54.95
CA LYS A 125 -76.88 -5.65 54.74
C LYS A 125 -77.07 -6.31 53.39
N LEU A 126 -77.76 -7.45 53.39
CA LEU A 126 -78.12 -8.14 52.15
C LEU A 126 -79.07 -7.28 51.31
N GLY A 127 -78.76 -7.08 50.03
CA GLY A 127 -79.66 -6.45 49.07
C GLY A 127 -79.08 -5.22 48.35
N LYS A 128 -79.89 -4.64 47.46
CA LYS A 128 -79.47 -3.57 46.53
C LYS A 128 -79.99 -2.20 47.01
N GLY A 129 -79.37 -1.65 48.05
CA GLY A 129 -79.71 -0.34 48.62
C GLY A 129 -79.08 0.87 47.91
N PRO A 130 -79.22 2.09 48.47
CA PRO A 130 -78.64 3.32 47.89
C PRO A 130 -77.11 3.26 47.75
N VAL A 131 -76.40 2.71 48.75
CA VAL A 131 -74.94 2.56 48.72
C VAL A 131 -74.49 1.59 47.61
N TYR A 132 -75.25 0.50 47.38
CA TYR A 132 -75.03 -0.39 46.23
C TYR A 132 -75.18 0.36 44.92
N LYS A 133 -76.22 1.20 44.79
CA LYS A 133 -76.48 1.99 43.57
C LYS A 133 -75.30 2.94 43.27
N GLU A 134 -74.82 3.68 44.26
CA GLU A 134 -73.66 4.57 44.09
C GLU A 134 -72.38 3.81 43.69
N LYS A 135 -72.09 2.67 44.34
CA LYS A 135 -70.93 1.83 44.01
C LYS A 135 -71.04 1.24 42.59
N ARG A 136 -72.23 0.82 42.19
CA ARG A 136 -72.50 0.34 40.83
C ARG A 136 -72.34 1.44 39.79
N GLU A 137 -72.86 2.65 40.05
CA GLU A 137 -72.70 3.79 39.14
C GLU A 137 -71.22 4.14 38.93
N LYS A 138 -70.38 4.05 39.98
CA LYS A 138 -68.92 4.20 39.86
C LYS A 138 -68.28 3.12 38.98
N HIS A 139 -68.67 1.86 39.16
CA HIS A 139 -68.22 0.76 38.31
C HIS A 139 -68.65 0.97 36.85
N ASP A 140 -69.92 1.30 36.61
CA ASP A 140 -70.48 1.45 35.26
C ASP A 140 -69.81 2.63 34.52
N ALA A 141 -69.48 3.72 35.23
CA ALA A 141 -68.66 4.81 34.69
C ALA A 141 -67.23 4.35 34.36
N ALA A 142 -66.54 3.66 35.28
CA ALA A 142 -65.19 3.15 35.04
C ALA A 142 -65.13 2.11 33.91
N LEU A 143 -66.19 1.31 33.72
CA LEU A 143 -66.33 0.36 32.62
C LEU A 143 -66.51 1.08 31.28
N ALA A 144 -67.27 2.17 31.24
CA ALA A 144 -67.38 3.01 30.05
C ALA A 144 -66.01 3.61 29.67
N ASP A 145 -65.28 4.16 30.65
CA ASP A 145 -63.93 4.68 30.46
C ASP A 145 -62.96 3.59 29.95
N LEU A 146 -63.04 2.37 30.50
CA LEU A 146 -62.23 1.24 30.04
C LEU A 146 -62.51 0.88 28.58
N ASN A 147 -63.77 0.87 28.16
CA ASN A 147 -64.13 0.58 26.78
C ASN A 147 -63.59 1.64 25.81
N THR A 148 -63.70 2.92 26.17
CA THR A 148 -63.11 4.00 25.39
C THR A 148 -61.59 3.89 25.34
N LEU A 149 -60.93 3.62 26.48
CA LEU A 149 -59.49 3.43 26.56
C LEU A 149 -59.02 2.26 25.69
N LYS A 150 -59.74 1.13 25.70
CA LYS A 150 -59.44 -0.03 24.86
C LYS A 150 -59.49 0.31 23.37
N ILE A 151 -60.49 1.07 22.93
CA ILE A 151 -60.62 1.52 21.53
C ILE A 151 -59.47 2.46 21.16
N THR A 152 -59.25 3.51 21.95
CA THR A 152 -58.19 4.51 21.67
C THR A 152 -56.79 3.90 21.68
N ASN A 153 -56.49 3.02 22.64
CA ASN A 153 -55.17 2.38 22.69
C ASN A 153 -55.01 1.32 21.57
N ALA A 154 -56.09 0.65 21.15
CA ALA A 154 -56.04 -0.23 19.98
C ALA A 154 -55.71 0.55 18.69
N GLU A 155 -56.30 1.72 18.48
CA GLU A 155 -55.99 2.60 17.34
C GLU A 155 -54.52 3.07 17.36
N LYS A 156 -54.01 3.48 18.52
CA LYS A 156 -52.60 3.87 18.69
C LYS A 156 -51.65 2.71 18.43
N ILE A 157 -51.95 1.52 18.96
CA ILE A 157 -51.14 0.32 18.73
C ILE A 157 -51.12 -0.02 17.24
N ALA A 158 -52.26 -0.01 16.56
CA ALA A 158 -52.33 -0.28 15.12
C ALA A 158 -51.50 0.74 14.31
N ALA A 159 -51.49 2.01 14.70
CA ALA A 159 -50.65 3.03 14.06
C ALA A 159 -49.15 2.78 14.28
N ILE A 160 -48.74 2.36 15.48
CA ILE A 160 -47.34 2.01 15.78
C ILE A 160 -46.94 0.73 15.03
N GLU A 161 -47.81 -0.28 14.96
CA GLU A 161 -47.57 -1.51 14.21
C GLU A 161 -47.36 -1.23 12.72
N LEU A 162 -48.09 -0.27 12.14
CA LEU A 162 -47.85 0.20 10.77
C LEU A 162 -46.47 0.85 10.62
N GLN A 163 -46.04 1.67 11.60
CA GLN A 163 -44.71 2.28 11.59
C GLN A 163 -43.60 1.23 11.70
N ILE A 164 -43.78 0.21 12.55
CA ILE A 164 -42.85 -0.94 12.63
C ILE A 164 -42.76 -1.65 11.28
N ALA A 165 -43.88 -1.91 10.62
CA ALA A 165 -43.89 -2.55 9.30
C ALA A 165 -43.13 -1.71 8.25
N THR A 166 -43.34 -0.40 8.23
CA THR A 166 -42.57 0.52 7.36
C THR A 166 -41.08 0.52 7.71
N LEU A 167 -40.74 0.48 8.99
CA LEU A 167 -39.35 0.45 9.44
C LEU A 167 -38.62 -0.81 8.96
N GLN A 168 -39.28 -1.97 9.09
CA GLN A 168 -38.76 -3.26 8.62
C GLN A 168 -38.61 -3.31 7.09
N GLU A 169 -39.54 -2.69 6.35
CA GLU A 169 -39.43 -2.56 4.89
C GLU A 169 -38.23 -1.69 4.49
N ASN A 170 -38.00 -0.59 5.22
CA ASN A 170 -36.82 0.27 5.00
C ASN A 170 -35.52 -0.46 5.31
N GLU A 171 -35.47 -1.21 6.42
CA GLU A 171 -34.32 -2.04 6.78
C GLU A 171 -34.02 -3.07 5.68
N ALA A 172 -35.03 -3.81 5.23
CA ALA A 172 -34.90 -4.79 4.16
C ALA A 172 -34.44 -4.15 2.84
N THR A 173 -34.95 -2.96 2.53
CA THR A 173 -34.55 -2.19 1.33
C THR A 173 -33.09 -1.73 1.42
N GLN A 174 -32.64 -1.29 2.61
CA GLN A 174 -31.26 -0.88 2.84
C GLN A 174 -30.29 -2.06 2.70
N LEU A 175 -30.65 -3.23 3.25
CA LEU A 175 -29.87 -4.46 3.06
C LEU A 175 -29.83 -4.87 1.59
N ALA A 176 -30.98 -4.86 0.90
CA ALA A 176 -31.08 -5.22 -0.51
C ALA A 176 -30.32 -4.26 -1.43
N SER A 177 -30.28 -2.97 -1.11
CA SER A 177 -29.53 -1.98 -1.92
C SER A 177 -28.01 -2.10 -1.74
N SER A 178 -27.56 -2.60 -0.58
CA SER A 178 -26.15 -2.78 -0.26
C SER A 178 -25.59 -4.11 -0.79
N GLN A 179 -26.43 -5.15 -0.90
CA GLN A 179 -25.98 -6.49 -1.32
C GLN A 179 -25.30 -6.50 -2.71
N PRO A 180 -25.79 -5.80 -3.75
CA PRO A 180 -25.10 -5.72 -5.02
C PRO A 180 -23.68 -5.12 -4.93
N ILE A 181 -23.44 -4.19 -4.01
CA ILE A 181 -22.11 -3.58 -3.83
C ILE A 181 -21.13 -4.64 -3.30
N ILE A 182 -21.58 -5.48 -2.37
CA ILE A 182 -20.82 -6.60 -1.80
C ILE A 182 -20.63 -7.71 -2.85
N ASP A 183 -21.66 -8.04 -3.62
CA ASP A 183 -21.60 -9.07 -4.65
C ASP A 183 -20.60 -8.70 -5.76
N ASN A 184 -20.49 -7.42 -6.10
CA ASN A 184 -19.52 -6.88 -7.06
C ASN A 184 -18.14 -6.60 -6.44
N PHE A 185 -17.88 -7.03 -5.20
CA PHE A 185 -16.56 -7.00 -4.58
C PHE A 185 -15.67 -8.12 -5.15
N ASP A 186 -15.29 -8.01 -6.43
CA ASP A 186 -14.48 -9.02 -7.14
C ASP A 186 -13.44 -8.43 -8.10
N GLY A 187 -13.20 -7.11 -8.01
CA GLY A 187 -12.24 -6.40 -8.84
C GLY A 187 -10.79 -6.92 -8.69
N LEU A 188 -9.91 -6.48 -9.60
CA LEU A 188 -8.50 -6.93 -9.63
C LEU A 188 -7.78 -6.73 -8.28
N MET A 189 -8.05 -5.62 -7.59
CA MET A 189 -7.44 -5.34 -6.28
C MET A 189 -7.87 -6.38 -5.23
N ALA A 190 -9.16 -6.70 -5.16
CA ALA A 190 -9.68 -7.74 -4.27
C ALA A 190 -9.06 -9.11 -4.58
N ARG A 191 -8.90 -9.44 -5.87
CA ARG A 191 -8.22 -10.68 -6.29
C ARG A 191 -6.74 -10.71 -5.88
N ILE A 192 -6.03 -9.59 -5.96
CA ILE A 192 -4.62 -9.48 -5.51
C ILE A 192 -4.54 -9.62 -3.98
N GLU A 193 -5.45 -8.99 -3.25
CA GLU A 193 -5.50 -9.09 -1.79
C GLU A 193 -5.82 -10.52 -1.33
N ALA A 194 -6.81 -11.16 -1.96
CA ALA A 194 -7.14 -12.57 -1.74
C ALA A 194 -5.96 -13.49 -2.08
N LEU A 195 -5.24 -13.25 -3.19
CA LEU A 195 -4.02 -13.99 -3.54
C LEU A 195 -2.95 -13.87 -2.44
N ASN A 196 -2.78 -12.70 -1.83
CA ASN A 196 -1.80 -12.48 -0.76
C ASN A 196 -2.18 -13.17 0.56
N LYS A 197 -3.43 -13.61 0.73
CA LYS A 197 -3.87 -14.44 1.87
C LYS A 197 -3.56 -15.92 1.69
N LEU A 198 -3.25 -16.37 0.47
CA LEU A 198 -2.85 -17.75 0.21
C LEU A 198 -1.44 -18.04 0.73
N PRO A 199 -1.08 -19.33 0.94
CA PRO A 199 0.25 -19.69 1.41
C PRO A 199 1.36 -19.16 0.48
N PHE A 200 2.27 -18.38 1.05
CA PHE A 200 3.38 -17.75 0.33
C PHE A 200 4.24 -18.75 -0.47
N LEU A 201 4.46 -19.94 0.09
CA LEU A 201 5.34 -20.96 -0.48
C LEU A 201 4.95 -21.33 -1.92
N THR A 202 3.65 -21.45 -2.19
CA THR A 202 3.09 -21.80 -3.50
C THR A 202 3.33 -20.72 -4.55
N SER A 203 3.10 -19.44 -4.20
CA SER A 203 3.42 -18.29 -5.07
C SER A 203 4.93 -18.19 -5.30
N PHE A 204 5.73 -18.41 -4.26
CA PHE A 204 7.19 -18.38 -4.34
C PHE A 204 7.76 -19.46 -5.27
N PHE A 205 7.17 -20.67 -5.30
CA PHE A 205 7.59 -21.72 -6.23
C PHE A 205 7.36 -21.35 -7.70
N ILE A 206 6.25 -20.69 -8.03
CA ILE A 206 5.97 -20.23 -9.39
C ILE A 206 6.98 -19.15 -9.80
N PHE A 207 7.25 -18.19 -8.91
CA PHE A 207 8.29 -17.20 -9.11
C PHE A 207 9.66 -17.85 -9.33
N LEU A 208 10.05 -18.81 -8.48
CA LEU A 208 11.31 -19.53 -8.61
C LEU A 208 11.41 -20.31 -9.93
N LEU A 209 10.30 -20.88 -10.41
CA LEU A 209 10.27 -21.57 -11.70
C LEU A 209 10.62 -20.61 -12.84
N PHE A 210 9.97 -19.44 -12.91
CA PHE A 210 10.30 -18.44 -13.92
C PHE A 210 11.71 -17.90 -13.77
N LEU A 211 12.14 -17.63 -12.54
CA LEU A 211 13.51 -17.20 -12.28
C LEU A 211 14.53 -18.23 -12.74
N ALA A 212 14.29 -19.53 -12.48
CA ALA A 212 15.17 -20.61 -12.91
C ALA A 212 15.23 -20.74 -14.44
N VAL A 213 14.08 -20.62 -15.13
CA VAL A 213 14.03 -20.66 -16.59
C VAL A 213 14.75 -19.46 -17.21
N GLU A 214 14.52 -18.26 -16.71
CA GLU A 214 15.15 -17.02 -17.21
C GLU A 214 16.64 -16.93 -16.90
N THR A 215 17.10 -17.49 -15.78
CA THR A 215 18.52 -17.52 -15.40
C THR A 215 19.28 -18.72 -15.96
N SER A 216 18.59 -19.73 -16.51
CA SER A 216 19.20 -20.95 -17.07
C SER A 216 20.32 -20.65 -18.07
N PRO A 217 20.19 -19.72 -19.05
CA PRO A 217 21.27 -19.41 -19.99
C PRO A 217 22.53 -18.85 -19.32
N ILE A 218 22.35 -18.00 -18.30
CA ILE A 218 23.45 -17.41 -17.53
C ILE A 218 24.14 -18.49 -16.71
N ILE A 219 23.36 -19.29 -15.98
CA ILE A 219 23.88 -20.39 -15.15
C ILE A 219 24.67 -21.36 -16.03
N ALA A 220 24.13 -21.74 -17.18
CA ALA A 220 24.81 -22.56 -18.17
C ALA A 220 26.11 -21.91 -18.66
N LYS A 221 26.11 -20.62 -18.97
CA LYS A 221 27.31 -19.88 -19.42
C LYS A 221 28.36 -19.77 -18.32
N VAL A 222 27.98 -19.56 -17.06
CA VAL A 222 28.89 -19.47 -15.92
C VAL A 222 29.49 -20.84 -15.59
N LEU A 223 28.71 -21.92 -15.66
CA LEU A 223 29.20 -23.28 -15.42
C LEU A 223 30.02 -23.85 -16.57
N ALA A 224 29.79 -23.42 -17.81
CA ALA A 224 30.51 -23.89 -18.98
C ALA A 224 32.03 -23.56 -18.88
N PRO A 225 32.91 -24.50 -19.25
CA PRO A 225 34.35 -24.26 -19.32
C PRO A 225 34.69 -23.27 -20.45
N ARG A 226 35.90 -22.72 -20.41
CA ARG A 226 36.41 -21.85 -21.49
C ARG A 226 36.50 -22.60 -22.81
N GLY A 227 35.92 -22.02 -23.85
CA GLY A 227 36.02 -22.52 -25.21
C GLY A 227 37.19 -21.93 -25.99
N GLU A 228 37.43 -22.46 -27.19
CA GLU A 228 38.50 -21.99 -28.10
C GLU A 228 38.39 -20.48 -28.42
N TYR A 229 37.17 -19.97 -28.52
CA TYR A 229 36.89 -18.54 -28.71
C TYR A 229 37.38 -17.70 -27.52
N ASP A 230 37.16 -18.15 -26.28
CA ASP A 230 37.56 -17.42 -25.08
C ASP A 230 39.09 -17.31 -24.99
N PHE A 231 39.82 -18.36 -25.37
CA PHE A 231 41.29 -18.35 -25.43
C PHE A 231 41.82 -17.41 -26.51
N LYS A 232 41.26 -17.46 -27.73
CA LYS A 232 41.65 -16.56 -28.84
C LYS A 232 41.37 -15.09 -28.50
N LEU A 233 40.27 -14.81 -27.80
CA LEU A 233 39.94 -13.46 -27.34
C LEU A 233 40.94 -12.99 -26.28
N ALA A 234 41.26 -13.84 -25.28
CA ALA A 234 42.24 -13.51 -24.25
C ALA A 234 43.63 -13.23 -24.85
N GLU A 235 44.08 -14.05 -25.80
CA GLU A 235 45.35 -13.84 -26.52
C GLU A 235 45.39 -12.48 -27.23
N ARG A 236 44.32 -12.11 -27.95
CA ARG A 236 44.22 -10.81 -28.62
C ARG A 236 44.29 -9.65 -27.64
N GLU A 237 43.59 -9.75 -26.51
CA GLU A 237 43.59 -8.72 -25.47
C GLU A 237 44.97 -8.58 -24.83
N ASP A 238 45.65 -9.70 -24.54
CA ASP A 238 47.00 -9.71 -23.97
C ASP A 238 48.03 -9.12 -24.93
N LEU A 239 47.94 -9.42 -26.24
CA LEU A 239 48.79 -8.82 -27.26
C LEU A 239 48.66 -7.29 -27.27
N VAL A 240 47.43 -6.77 -27.32
CA VAL A 240 47.17 -5.32 -27.30
C VAL A 240 47.69 -4.70 -25.99
N LYS A 241 47.44 -5.35 -24.86
CA LYS A 241 47.89 -4.87 -23.55
C LYS A 241 49.41 -4.83 -23.46
N SER A 242 50.12 -5.84 -23.95
CA SER A 242 51.59 -5.85 -24.00
C SER A 242 52.13 -4.72 -24.88
N TRP A 243 51.50 -4.49 -26.04
CA TRP A 243 51.90 -3.44 -26.98
C TRP A 243 51.73 -2.05 -26.36
N VAL A 244 50.58 -1.77 -25.75
CA VAL A 244 50.32 -0.49 -25.05
C VAL A 244 51.29 -0.29 -23.88
N THR A 245 51.55 -1.35 -23.11
CA THR A 245 52.48 -1.29 -21.97
C THR A 245 53.91 -0.98 -22.43
N GLN A 246 54.35 -1.63 -23.51
CA GLN A 246 55.66 -1.39 -24.11
C GLN A 246 55.78 0.05 -24.65
N GLN A 247 54.75 0.53 -25.35
CA GLN A 247 54.72 1.89 -25.89
C GLN A 247 54.79 2.94 -24.77
N LYS A 248 54.04 2.76 -23.69
CA LYS A 248 54.09 3.65 -22.51
C LYS A 248 55.48 3.67 -21.87
N ALA A 249 56.09 2.50 -21.68
CA ALA A 249 57.45 2.40 -21.13
C ALA A 249 58.49 3.10 -22.02
N GLN A 250 58.39 2.95 -23.34
CA GLN A 250 59.26 3.65 -24.30
C GLN A 250 59.08 5.16 -24.22
N GLN A 251 57.84 5.66 -24.15
CA GLN A 251 57.56 7.08 -23.99
C GLN A 251 58.13 7.65 -22.69
N GLU A 252 57.99 6.93 -21.57
CA GLU A 252 58.57 7.36 -20.28
C GLU A 252 60.10 7.45 -20.34
N ILE A 253 60.77 6.51 -21.01
CA ILE A 253 62.23 6.56 -21.22
C ILE A 253 62.60 7.76 -22.10
N LEU A 254 61.91 7.97 -23.21
CA LEU A 254 62.18 9.09 -24.12
C LEU A 254 62.06 10.44 -23.40
N VAL A 255 61.00 10.64 -22.61
CA VAL A 255 60.79 11.88 -21.84
C VAL A 255 61.87 12.07 -20.76
N LYS A 256 62.26 11.00 -20.05
CA LYS A 256 63.36 11.08 -19.07
C LYS A 256 64.68 11.45 -19.74
N THR A 257 65.02 10.79 -20.83
CA THR A 257 66.25 11.05 -21.60
C THR A 257 66.27 12.48 -22.14
N ASP A 258 65.16 12.96 -22.70
CA ASP A 258 65.05 14.33 -23.20
C ASP A 258 65.21 15.36 -22.07
N LYS A 259 64.60 15.12 -20.90
CA LYS A 259 64.78 15.97 -19.71
C LYS A 259 66.23 15.97 -19.22
N GLU A 260 66.88 14.81 -19.15
CA GLU A 260 68.29 14.71 -18.75
C GLU A 260 69.21 15.41 -19.76
N LEU A 261 68.97 15.25 -21.05
CA LEU A 261 69.72 15.91 -22.11
C LEU A 261 69.55 17.42 -22.03
N ASN A 262 68.31 17.91 -21.93
CA ASN A 262 68.02 19.33 -21.78
C ASN A 262 68.68 19.91 -20.53
N ASN A 263 68.61 19.21 -19.39
CA ASN A 263 69.29 19.64 -18.17
C ASN A 263 70.81 19.76 -18.36
N ARG A 264 71.46 18.81 -19.06
CA ARG A 264 72.88 18.89 -19.38
C ARG A 264 73.19 20.08 -20.29
N VAL A 265 72.42 20.25 -21.36
CA VAL A 265 72.57 21.38 -22.29
C VAL A 265 72.44 22.72 -21.56
N TYR A 266 71.44 22.88 -20.69
CA TYR A 266 71.29 24.11 -19.90
C TYR A 266 72.40 24.32 -18.87
N ALA A 267 72.96 23.25 -18.30
CA ALA A 267 74.11 23.34 -17.40
C ALA A 267 75.37 23.80 -18.15
N ASP A 268 75.66 23.21 -19.31
CA ASP A 268 76.81 23.60 -20.16
C ASP A 268 76.69 25.06 -20.62
N ILE A 269 75.48 25.49 -21.03
CA ILE A 269 75.19 26.88 -21.39
C ILE A 269 75.37 27.83 -20.19
N ALA A 270 75.07 27.39 -18.96
CA ALA A 270 75.23 28.23 -17.77
C ALA A 270 76.71 28.50 -17.42
N GLU A 271 77.62 27.57 -17.76
CA GLU A 271 79.06 27.71 -17.58
C GLU A 271 79.75 28.49 -18.71
N GLU A 272 79.02 28.79 -19.79
CA GLU A 272 79.57 29.46 -20.97
C GLU A 272 79.93 30.93 -20.68
N GLU A 273 81.23 31.22 -20.66
CA GLU A 273 81.77 32.55 -20.36
C GLU A 273 81.27 33.62 -21.35
N ALA A 274 81.02 33.24 -22.61
CA ALA A 274 80.43 34.10 -23.62
C ALA A 274 79.00 34.55 -23.24
N LEU A 275 78.18 33.63 -22.71
CA LEU A 275 76.83 33.96 -22.25
C LEU A 275 76.86 34.83 -20.98
N TYR A 276 77.77 34.54 -20.04
CA TYR A 276 77.98 35.39 -18.87
C TYR A 276 78.40 36.80 -19.27
N ALA A 277 79.37 36.93 -20.19
CA ALA A 277 79.82 38.23 -20.71
C ALA A 277 78.68 39.00 -21.38
N TYR A 278 77.85 38.32 -22.19
CA TYR A 278 76.68 38.92 -22.83
C TYR A 278 75.64 39.39 -21.80
N LYS A 279 75.25 38.53 -20.84
CA LYS A 279 74.31 38.92 -19.77
C LYS A 279 74.85 40.05 -18.90
N LYS A 280 76.15 40.04 -18.57
CA LYS A 280 76.83 41.11 -17.82
C LYS A 280 76.81 42.44 -18.59
N LYS A 281 77.02 42.42 -19.91
CA LYS A 281 76.89 43.61 -20.77
C LYS A 281 75.48 44.18 -20.72
N MET A 282 74.46 43.34 -20.95
CA MET A 282 73.06 43.77 -20.89
C MET A 282 72.66 44.31 -19.51
N ALA A 283 73.09 43.65 -18.44
CA ALA A 283 72.83 44.11 -17.07
C ALA A 283 73.51 45.47 -16.79
N ARG A 284 74.73 45.69 -17.29
CA ARG A 284 75.43 46.97 -17.18
C ARG A 284 74.71 48.08 -17.96
N GLU A 285 74.30 47.81 -19.20
CA GLU A 285 73.52 48.77 -20.01
C GLU A 285 72.21 49.14 -19.32
N LEU A 286 71.51 48.16 -18.73
CA LEU A 286 70.29 48.40 -17.97
C LEU A 286 70.55 49.25 -16.71
N MET A 287 71.61 48.95 -15.95
CA MET A 287 72.00 49.75 -14.78
C MET A 287 72.37 51.19 -15.17
N GLN A 288 73.07 51.39 -16.28
CA GLN A 288 73.36 52.73 -16.81
C GLN A 288 72.08 53.48 -17.16
N GLN A 289 71.17 52.85 -17.90
CA GLN A 289 69.88 53.47 -18.23
C GLN A 289 69.06 53.81 -16.98
N GLN A 290 69.07 52.94 -15.96
CA GLN A 290 68.41 53.22 -14.68
C GLN A 290 69.07 54.38 -13.92
N ALA A 291 70.40 54.46 -13.90
CA ALA A 291 71.14 55.55 -13.28
C ALA A 291 70.92 56.88 -14.02
N ASP A 292 70.93 56.89 -15.35
CA ASP A 292 70.63 58.06 -16.18
C ASP A 292 69.19 58.53 -15.98
N ALA A 293 68.24 57.60 -15.93
CA ALA A 293 66.84 57.90 -15.63
C ALA A 293 66.67 58.48 -14.22
N PHE A 294 67.38 57.92 -13.22
CA PHE A 294 67.37 58.41 -11.84
C PHE A 294 68.00 59.81 -11.73
N TYR A 295 69.17 60.02 -12.34
CA TYR A 295 69.85 61.32 -12.38
C TYR A 295 68.99 62.38 -13.07
N LYS A 296 68.38 62.05 -14.21
CA LYS A 296 67.45 62.93 -14.93
C LYS A 296 66.25 63.30 -14.06
N LYS A 297 65.70 62.34 -13.30
CA LYS A 297 64.62 62.59 -12.35
C LYS A 297 65.05 63.49 -11.19
N GLN A 298 66.23 63.30 -10.63
CA GLN A 298 66.74 64.09 -9.50
C GLN A 298 67.10 65.53 -9.90
N LYS A 299 67.68 65.73 -11.09
CA LYS A 299 67.97 67.06 -11.65
C LYS A 299 66.70 67.87 -11.97
N GLY A 300 65.61 67.21 -12.37
CA GLY A 300 64.32 67.86 -12.60
C GLY A 300 63.54 68.23 -11.34
N ILE A 301 63.99 67.82 -10.14
CA ILE A 301 63.35 68.15 -8.86
C ILE A 301 64.09 69.31 -8.14
N LEU A 302 65.35 69.59 -8.51
CA LEU A 302 66.21 70.61 -7.89
C LEU A 302 66.49 71.83 -8.78
N GLY A 303 65.82 71.96 -9.93
CA GLY A 303 65.97 73.06 -10.89
C GLY A 303 64.64 73.49 -11.49
#